data_AF-A0A701VA12-F1
#
_entry.id   AF-A0A701VA12-F1
#
_cell.length_a   1.000
_cell.length_b   1.000
_cell.length_c   1.000
_cell.angle_alpha   90.00
_cell.angle_beta   90.00
_cell.angle_gamma   90.00
#
_symmetry.space_group_name_H-M   'P 1'
#
loop_
_entity.id
_entity.type
_entity.pdbx_description
1 polymer ?
#
loop_
_entity_poly.entity_id
_entity_poly.type
_entity_poly.pdbx_seq_one_letter_code
_entity_poly.pdbx_strand_id
1 'polypeptide(L)'
;MMHLKNIVAGNPKTPDQYQLTKKFGVVWLFDEDGKNWYEEQKKFSADSLKIAYDKNNIIVDINKDVSAINPEGCSVVELPDITANRRADVSGRWMFNGEQVSKRIYSPEELRQQAESKKAKLLEDAETVITPLARAVKLGIATDEERQRLEVWEQYSVLVSRVDTSDPDWPEKPASL
;
A
#
# COMPACT_ATOMS: atom_id res chain seq x y z
N MET A 1 4.94 26.38 4.15
CA MET A 1 4.27 25.21 3.57
C MET A 1 3.26 24.73 4.58
N MET A 2 2.05 24.45 4.14
CA MET A 2 0.95 23.99 4.99
C MET A 2 1.18 22.55 5.47
N HIS A 3 0.83 22.29 6.73
CA HIS A 3 0.81 20.94 7.29
C HIS A 3 -0.30 20.86 8.33
N LEU A 4 -1.34 20.09 8.02
CA LEU A 4 -2.48 19.83 8.90
C LEU A 4 -2.42 18.36 9.31
N LYS A 5 -2.38 18.08 10.61
CA LYS A 5 -2.14 16.73 11.13
C LYS A 5 -3.38 16.14 11.78
N ASN A 6 -3.54 14.82 11.66
CA ASN A 6 -4.57 14.03 12.34
C ASN A 6 -5.97 14.62 12.18
N ILE A 7 -6.35 14.89 10.94
CA ILE A 7 -7.63 15.53 10.62
C ILE A 7 -8.77 14.56 10.90
N VAL A 8 -9.71 14.98 11.73
CA VAL A 8 -10.88 14.17 12.14
C VAL A 8 -12.16 15.00 12.11
N ALA A 9 -13.31 14.32 12.00
CA ALA A 9 -14.59 14.96 12.15
C ALA A 9 -14.76 15.56 13.56
N GLY A 10 -15.34 16.75 13.62
CA GLY A 10 -15.65 17.45 14.86
C GLY A 10 -16.95 18.23 14.78
N ASN A 11 -17.43 18.67 15.95
CA ASN A 11 -18.63 19.50 16.02
C ASN A 11 -18.39 20.88 15.40
N PRO A 12 -19.43 21.52 14.81
CA PRO A 12 -19.34 22.91 14.36
C PRO A 12 -18.95 23.83 15.51
N LYS A 13 -18.02 24.75 15.27
CA LYS A 13 -17.47 25.70 16.25
C LYS A 13 -18.07 27.11 16.14
N THR A 14 -18.75 27.42 15.04
CA THR A 14 -19.37 28.75 14.82
C THR A 14 -20.86 28.63 14.51
N PRO A 15 -21.65 29.71 14.69
CA PRO A 15 -23.07 29.73 14.31
C PRO A 15 -23.30 29.37 12.85
N ASP A 16 -22.47 29.87 11.93
CA ASP A 16 -22.59 29.57 10.50
C ASP A 16 -22.31 28.09 10.21
N GLN A 17 -21.26 27.53 10.83
CA GLN A 17 -20.97 26.10 10.71
C GLN A 17 -22.14 25.25 11.21
N TYR A 18 -22.76 25.65 12.33
CA TYR A 18 -23.95 24.99 12.87
C TYR A 18 -25.15 25.06 11.92
N GLN A 19 -25.43 26.22 11.34
CA GLN A 19 -26.53 26.36 10.38
C GLN A 19 -26.30 25.52 9.12
N LEU A 20 -25.07 25.48 8.60
CA LEU A 20 -24.70 24.66 7.46
C LEU A 20 -24.83 23.16 7.77
N THR A 21 -24.39 22.70 8.93
CA THR A 21 -24.61 21.31 9.37
C THR A 21 -26.10 21.01 9.48
N LYS A 22 -26.89 21.87 10.12
CA LYS A 22 -28.33 21.67 10.29
C LYS A 22 -29.08 21.62 8.95
N LYS A 23 -28.69 22.46 7.98
CA LYS A 23 -29.39 22.62 6.70
C LYS A 23 -28.95 21.61 5.63
N PHE A 24 -27.66 21.26 5.61
CA PHE A 24 -27.05 20.50 4.53
C PHE A 24 -26.30 19.24 5.00
N GLY A 25 -26.25 18.96 6.30
CA GLY A 25 -25.53 17.81 6.84
C GLY A 25 -24.02 17.90 6.74
N VAL A 26 -23.45 19.12 6.66
CA VAL A 26 -22.01 19.33 6.54
C VAL A 26 -21.25 18.70 7.71
N VAL A 27 -20.29 17.84 7.38
CA VAL A 27 -19.31 17.26 8.30
C VAL A 27 -18.09 18.18 8.33
N TRP A 28 -17.75 18.68 9.53
CA TRP A 28 -16.62 19.57 9.74
C TRP A 28 -15.39 18.78 10.13
N LEU A 29 -14.28 19.03 9.44
CA LEU A 29 -13.00 18.35 9.67
C LEU A 29 -12.01 19.32 10.31
N PHE A 30 -11.32 18.86 11.34
CA PHE A 30 -10.35 19.66 12.09
C PHE A 30 -9.04 18.90 12.29
N ASP A 31 -7.92 19.61 12.17
CA ASP A 31 -6.60 19.08 12.54
C ASP A 31 -6.45 18.98 14.08
N GLU A 32 -5.34 18.41 14.54
CA GLU A 32 -5.03 18.24 15.97
C GLU A 32 -4.92 19.55 16.76
N ASP A 33 -4.60 20.66 16.09
CA ASP A 33 -4.57 22.00 16.67
C ASP A 33 -5.96 22.67 16.64
N GLY A 34 -6.96 22.01 16.06
CA GLY A 34 -8.33 22.49 15.93
C GLY A 34 -8.58 23.43 14.76
N LYS A 35 -7.67 23.54 13.78
CA LYS A 35 -7.84 24.30 12.53
C LYS A 35 -8.83 23.59 11.61
N ASN A 36 -9.73 24.34 10.99
CA ASN A 36 -10.78 23.80 10.14
C ASN A 36 -10.27 23.53 8.71
N TRP A 37 -10.38 22.28 8.23
CA TRP A 37 -9.92 21.88 6.91
C TRP A 37 -10.37 22.81 5.79
N TYR A 38 -11.69 23.07 5.69
CA TYR A 38 -12.27 23.83 4.58
C TYR A 38 -11.81 25.29 4.58
N GLU A 39 -11.60 25.88 5.77
CA GLU A 39 -11.11 27.24 5.90
C GLU A 39 -9.61 27.35 5.59
N GLU A 40 -8.84 26.29 5.83
CA GLU A 40 -7.39 26.25 5.61
C GLU A 40 -7.02 25.96 4.14
N GLN A 41 -7.92 25.38 3.33
CA GLN A 41 -7.66 25.08 1.90
C GLN A 41 -7.11 26.28 1.12
N LYS A 42 -7.63 27.49 1.37
CA LYS A 42 -7.19 28.72 0.69
C LYS A 42 -5.75 29.13 0.98
N LYS A 43 -5.11 28.55 2.00
CA LYS A 43 -3.72 28.85 2.38
C LYS A 43 -2.70 27.96 1.66
N PHE A 44 -3.16 26.92 0.96
CA PHE A 44 -2.30 26.10 0.11
C PHE A 44 -2.01 26.82 -1.21
N SER A 45 -0.76 26.75 -1.68
CA SER A 45 -0.36 27.31 -2.98
C SER A 45 -0.98 26.53 -4.13
N ALA A 46 -1.31 27.14 -5.26
CA ALA A 46 -1.84 26.40 -6.43
C ALA A 46 -0.76 25.51 -7.11
N ASP A 47 0.51 25.91 -7.02
CA ASP A 47 1.63 25.28 -7.75
C ASP A 47 2.38 24.20 -6.94
N SER A 48 1.86 23.85 -5.76
CA SER A 48 2.43 22.82 -4.88
C SER A 48 1.70 21.48 -5.00
N LEU A 49 2.37 20.40 -4.61
CA LEU A 49 1.75 19.11 -4.36
C LEU A 49 1.16 19.07 -2.95
N LYS A 50 0.01 18.44 -2.78
CA LYS A 50 -0.61 18.15 -1.49
C LYS A 50 -0.67 16.65 -1.37
N ILE A 51 -0.14 16.16 -0.26
CA ILE A 51 -0.05 14.74 0.02
C ILE A 51 -0.87 14.47 1.26
N ALA A 52 -1.86 13.58 1.14
CA ALA A 52 -2.53 13.00 2.29
C ALA A 52 -1.84 11.70 2.69
N TYR A 53 -1.57 11.54 3.98
CA TYR A 53 -0.98 10.34 4.54
C TYR A 53 -1.73 9.86 5.78
N ASP A 54 -1.79 8.54 5.96
CA ASP A 54 -2.51 7.90 7.05
C ASP A 54 -1.71 7.91 8.38
N LYS A 55 -2.27 7.34 9.44
CA LYS A 55 -1.62 7.21 10.76
C LYS A 55 -0.30 6.41 10.76
N ASN A 56 -0.05 5.59 9.73
CA ASN A 56 1.19 4.85 9.53
C ASN A 56 2.16 5.62 8.60
N ASN A 57 1.86 6.89 8.32
CA ASN A 57 2.56 7.77 7.39
C ASN A 57 2.49 7.35 5.92
N ILE A 58 1.65 6.38 5.56
CA ILE A 58 1.53 5.88 4.19
C ILE A 58 0.76 6.89 3.36
N ILE A 59 1.28 7.20 2.18
CA ILE A 59 0.62 8.14 1.25
C ILE A 59 -0.61 7.48 0.64
N VAL A 60 -1.75 8.14 0.78
CA VAL A 60 -3.06 7.66 0.31
C VAL A 60 -3.72 8.59 -0.71
N ASP A 61 -3.29 9.85 -0.79
CA ASP A 61 -3.73 10.80 -1.81
C ASP A 61 -2.58 11.74 -2.21
N ILE A 62 -2.54 12.12 -3.48
CA ILE A 62 -1.61 13.11 -4.03
C ILE A 62 -2.40 13.97 -5.02
N ASN A 63 -2.54 15.26 -4.73
CA ASN A 63 -3.27 16.18 -5.60
C ASN A 63 -2.62 17.57 -5.65
N LYS A 64 -2.83 18.29 -6.76
CA LYS A 64 -2.52 19.73 -6.84
C LYS A 64 -3.68 20.57 -6.33
N ASP A 65 -4.91 20.10 -6.51
CA ASP A 65 -6.09 20.71 -5.95
C ASP A 65 -6.34 20.15 -4.55
N VAL A 66 -6.15 20.98 -3.53
CA VAL A 66 -6.37 20.59 -2.13
C VAL A 66 -7.84 20.29 -1.85
N SER A 67 -8.77 20.89 -2.59
CA SER A 67 -10.21 20.68 -2.39
C SER A 67 -10.68 19.31 -2.84
N ALA A 68 -9.89 18.63 -3.69
CA ALA A 68 -10.15 17.27 -4.15
C ALA A 68 -9.76 16.19 -3.14
N ILE A 69 -9.10 16.55 -2.04
CA ILE A 69 -8.68 15.62 -0.98
C ILE A 69 -9.80 15.51 0.07
N ASN A 70 -10.20 14.28 0.39
CA ASN A 70 -10.97 13.98 1.60
C ASN A 70 -10.00 13.53 2.71
N PRO A 71 -9.66 14.40 3.67
CA PRO A 71 -8.56 14.14 4.60
C PRO A 71 -9.01 13.45 5.89
N GLU A 72 -10.26 12.99 6.00
CA GLU A 72 -10.76 12.36 7.22
C GLU A 72 -9.89 11.14 7.62
N GLY A 73 -9.37 11.17 8.84
CA GLY A 73 -8.45 10.15 9.36
C GLY A 73 -7.00 10.27 8.87
N CYS A 74 -6.67 11.31 8.10
CA CYS A 74 -5.36 11.53 7.49
C CYS A 74 -4.72 12.84 7.98
N SER A 75 -3.44 13.00 7.66
CA SER A 75 -2.76 14.30 7.69
C SER A 75 -2.50 14.77 6.27
N VAL A 76 -2.49 16.09 6.04
CA VAL A 76 -2.21 16.69 4.72
C VAL A 76 -1.02 17.63 4.81
N VAL A 77 -0.02 17.39 3.97
CA VAL A 77 1.19 18.22 3.88
C VAL A 77 1.35 18.80 2.47
N GLU A 78 1.74 20.07 2.42
CA GLU A 78 2.11 20.76 1.20
C GLU A 78 3.61 20.59 0.92
N LEU A 79 3.94 20.19 -0.31
CA LEU A 79 5.31 19.97 -0.76
C LEU A 79 5.57 20.64 -2.11
N PRO A 80 6.82 21.02 -2.42
CA PRO A 80 7.16 21.58 -3.71
C PRO A 80 6.95 20.55 -4.83
N ASP A 81 6.47 21.01 -5.97
CA ASP A 81 6.22 20.18 -7.15
C ASP A 81 7.50 19.89 -7.95
N ILE A 82 8.39 19.11 -7.35
CA ILE A 82 9.71 18.74 -7.89
C ILE A 82 9.77 17.27 -8.28
N THR A 83 10.73 16.92 -9.14
CA THR A 83 10.96 15.54 -9.63
C THR A 83 11.07 14.51 -8.50
N ALA A 84 11.64 14.86 -7.35
CA ALA A 84 11.75 13.94 -6.21
C ALA A 84 10.37 13.53 -5.67
N ASN A 85 9.47 14.50 -5.45
CA ASN A 85 8.13 14.26 -4.90
C ASN A 85 7.18 13.64 -5.92
N ARG A 86 7.35 13.96 -7.21
CA ARG A 86 6.54 13.39 -8.31
C ARG A 86 6.75 11.88 -8.53
N ARG A 87 7.76 11.28 -7.92
CA ARG A 87 7.98 9.82 -7.98
C ARG A 87 6.98 9.04 -7.14
N ALA A 88 6.37 9.70 -6.16
CA ALA A 88 5.41 9.11 -5.27
C ALA A 88 4.10 8.78 -6.00
N ASP A 89 3.50 7.67 -5.60
CA ASP A 89 2.17 7.25 -6.02
C ASP A 89 1.36 6.82 -4.80
N VAL A 90 0.08 6.52 -5.00
CA VAL A 90 -0.86 6.06 -3.96
C VAL A 90 -0.89 4.53 -3.84
N SER A 91 0.14 3.81 -4.31
CA SER A 91 0.15 2.34 -4.29
C SER A 91 0.43 1.75 -2.90
N GLY A 92 0.55 2.57 -1.86
CA GLY A 92 0.95 2.14 -0.51
C GLY A 92 2.44 1.79 -0.34
N ARG A 93 3.27 2.08 -1.35
CA ARG A 93 4.75 1.88 -1.33
C ARG A 93 5.52 3.13 -0.93
N TRP A 94 4.82 4.25 -0.74
CA TRP A 94 5.40 5.53 -0.39
C TRP A 94 4.84 6.01 0.95
N MET A 95 5.68 6.73 1.69
CA MET A 95 5.32 7.32 2.97
C MET A 95 5.87 8.74 3.07
N PHE A 96 5.27 9.55 3.92
CA PHE A 96 5.82 10.84 4.31
C PHE A 96 6.56 10.70 5.66
N ASN A 97 7.87 10.85 5.67
CA ASN A 97 8.67 10.58 6.87
C ASN A 97 8.73 11.74 7.90
N GLY A 98 7.89 12.76 7.73
CA GLY A 98 7.90 14.00 8.50
C GLY A 98 8.62 15.16 7.81
N GLU A 99 9.49 14.87 6.84
CA GLU A 99 10.26 15.88 6.09
C GLU A 99 10.05 15.78 4.58
N GLN A 100 10.06 14.57 4.04
CA GLN A 100 9.98 14.30 2.62
C GLN A 100 9.21 13.02 2.31
N VAL A 101 8.89 12.84 1.03
CA VAL A 101 8.39 11.57 0.53
C VAL A 101 9.54 10.58 0.40
N SER A 102 9.36 9.39 0.96
CA SER A 102 10.30 8.28 0.85
C SER A 102 9.58 6.99 0.49
N LYS A 103 10.34 5.98 0.07
CA LYS A 103 9.81 4.62 0.03
C LYS A 103 9.37 4.21 1.44
N ARG A 104 8.32 3.42 1.50
CA ARG A 104 7.80 2.87 2.75
C ARG A 104 8.87 2.00 3.41
N ILE A 105 9.07 2.24 4.70
CA ILE A 105 9.84 1.37 5.57
C ILE A 105 8.85 0.40 6.21
N TYR A 106 9.01 -0.88 5.93
CA TYR A 106 8.16 -1.92 6.50
C TYR A 106 8.73 -2.38 7.83
N SER A 107 7.85 -2.64 8.80
CA SER A 107 8.22 -3.32 10.04
C SER A 107 8.66 -4.76 9.75
N PRO A 108 9.46 -5.39 10.64
CA PRO A 108 9.81 -6.79 10.53
C PRO A 108 8.59 -7.71 10.38
N GLU A 109 7.49 -7.38 11.07
CA GLU A 109 6.24 -8.13 10.97
C GLU A 109 5.60 -8.03 9.59
N GLU A 110 5.53 -6.83 9.01
CA GLU A 110 4.98 -6.64 7.67
C GLU A 110 5.84 -7.32 6.60
N LEU A 111 7.17 -7.28 6.74
CA LEU A 111 8.08 -8.01 5.85
C LEU A 111 7.84 -9.52 5.92
N ARG A 112 7.68 -10.05 7.14
CA ARG A 112 7.36 -11.47 7.35
C ARG A 112 6.01 -11.85 6.72
N GLN A 113 4.98 -11.03 6.90
CA GLN A 113 3.66 -11.27 6.27
C GLN A 113 3.72 -11.23 4.74
N GLN A 114 4.52 -10.33 4.16
CA GLN A 114 4.78 -10.30 2.72
C GLN A 114 5.53 -11.55 2.25
N ALA A 115 6.53 -11.99 3.01
CA ALA A 115 7.27 -13.22 2.72
C ALA A 115 6.37 -14.45 2.79
N GLU A 116 5.50 -14.57 3.81
CA GLU A 116 4.50 -15.65 3.90
C GLU A 116 3.52 -15.63 2.73
N SER A 117 3.02 -14.44 2.35
CA SER A 117 2.14 -14.30 1.19
C SER A 117 2.83 -14.72 -0.11
N LYS A 118 4.11 -14.37 -0.27
CA LYS A 118 4.93 -14.81 -1.40
C LYS A 118 5.14 -16.32 -1.38
N LYS A 119 5.45 -16.91 -0.22
CA LYS A 119 5.61 -18.36 -0.04
C LYS A 119 4.36 -19.11 -0.48
N ALA A 120 3.19 -18.70 0.02
CA ALA A 120 1.91 -19.29 -0.34
C ALA A 120 1.66 -19.23 -1.86
N LYS A 121 1.91 -18.07 -2.48
CA LYS A 121 1.76 -17.90 -3.93
C LYS A 121 2.73 -18.77 -4.73
N LEU A 122 3.99 -18.88 -4.32
CA LEU A 122 4.97 -19.72 -5.02
C LEU A 122 4.63 -21.21 -4.90
N LEU A 123 4.06 -21.65 -3.78
CA LEU A 123 3.57 -23.01 -3.59
C LEU A 123 2.33 -23.28 -4.46
N GLU A 124 1.39 -22.33 -4.52
CA GLU A 124 0.23 -22.41 -5.42
C GLU A 124 0.67 -22.49 -6.88
N ASP A 125 1.56 -21.59 -7.33
CA ASP A 125 2.16 -21.61 -8.66
C ASP A 125 2.79 -22.98 -8.98
N ALA A 126 3.56 -23.56 -8.03
CA ALA A 126 4.17 -24.86 -8.22
C ALA A 126 3.13 -25.98 -8.35
N GLU A 127 2.07 -25.93 -7.53
CA GLU A 127 1.00 -26.93 -7.57
C GLU A 127 0.25 -26.93 -8.90
N THR A 128 0.09 -25.77 -9.55
CA THR A 128 -0.52 -25.69 -10.90
C THR A 128 0.26 -26.50 -11.95
N VAL A 129 1.57 -26.69 -11.75
CA VAL A 129 2.43 -27.51 -12.63
C VAL A 129 2.50 -28.96 -12.15
N ILE A 130 2.64 -29.19 -10.84
CA ILE A 130 2.80 -30.52 -10.24
C ILE A 130 1.55 -31.38 -10.44
N THR A 131 0.36 -30.85 -10.13
CA THR A 131 -0.90 -31.61 -10.17
C THR A 131 -1.14 -32.36 -11.51
N PRO A 132 -1.06 -31.72 -12.69
CA PRO A 132 -1.26 -32.43 -13.96
C PRO A 132 -0.15 -33.45 -14.27
N LEU A 133 1.11 -33.13 -13.98
CA LEU A 133 2.24 -34.03 -14.23
C LEU A 133 2.19 -35.27 -13.33
N ALA A 134 1.92 -35.09 -12.04
CA ALA A 134 1.71 -36.18 -11.09
C ALA A 134 0.54 -37.09 -11.52
N ARG A 135 -0.52 -36.52 -12.10
CA ARG A 135 -1.63 -37.29 -12.67
C ARG A 135 -1.21 -38.09 -13.89
N ALA A 136 -0.43 -37.53 -14.82
CA ALA A 136 0.08 -38.25 -15.99
C ALA A 136 0.98 -39.43 -15.57
N VAL A 137 1.84 -39.23 -14.56
CA VAL A 137 2.68 -40.28 -13.98
C VAL A 137 1.81 -41.37 -13.35
N LYS A 138 0.82 -40.99 -12.53
CA LYS A 138 -0.13 -41.93 -11.90
C LYS A 138 -0.91 -42.77 -12.92
N LEU A 139 -1.28 -42.18 -14.06
CA LEU A 139 -1.99 -42.86 -15.14
C LEU A 139 -1.07 -43.70 -16.04
N GLY A 140 0.25 -43.64 -15.83
CA GLY A 140 1.23 -44.37 -16.62
C GLY A 140 1.43 -43.83 -18.04
N ILE A 141 1.00 -42.59 -18.31
CA ILE A 141 1.06 -41.95 -19.64
C ILE A 141 2.07 -40.80 -19.73
N ALA A 142 2.80 -40.51 -18.64
CA ALA A 142 3.81 -39.45 -18.63
C ALA A 142 5.04 -39.80 -19.47
N THR A 143 5.46 -38.83 -20.28
CA THR A 143 6.74 -38.78 -21.01
C THR A 143 7.93 -38.66 -20.05
N ASP A 144 9.14 -38.90 -20.54
CA ASP A 144 10.36 -38.75 -19.75
C ASP A 144 10.62 -37.29 -19.37
N GLU A 145 10.29 -36.34 -20.26
CA GLU A 145 10.36 -34.91 -20.01
C GLU A 145 9.37 -34.47 -18.92
N GLU A 146 8.13 -34.98 -18.94
CA GLU A 146 7.13 -34.70 -17.90
C GLU A 146 7.56 -35.22 -16.53
N ARG A 147 8.24 -36.38 -16.47
CA ARG A 147 8.79 -36.94 -15.23
C ARG A 147 9.92 -36.10 -14.66
N GLN A 148 10.86 -35.68 -15.51
CA GLN A 148 11.95 -34.79 -15.09
C GLN A 148 11.41 -33.45 -14.62
N ARG A 149 10.43 -32.89 -15.33
CA ARG A 149 9.77 -31.64 -14.93
C ARG A 149 9.05 -31.79 -13.60
N LEU A 150 8.33 -32.88 -13.37
CA LEU A 150 7.67 -33.16 -12.09
C LEU A 150 8.68 -33.15 -10.94
N GLU A 151 9.78 -33.89 -11.08
CA GLU A 151 10.83 -33.98 -10.05
C GLU A 151 11.39 -32.60 -9.68
N VAL A 152 11.74 -31.77 -10.67
CA VAL A 152 12.29 -30.43 -10.44
C VAL A 152 11.26 -29.52 -9.74
N TRP A 153 9.99 -29.57 -10.14
CA TRP A 153 8.95 -28.75 -9.53
C TRP A 153 8.57 -29.20 -8.12
N GLU A 154 8.56 -30.51 -7.83
CA GLU A 154 8.37 -31.04 -6.48
C GLU A 154 9.54 -30.67 -5.56
N GLN A 155 10.79 -30.76 -6.05
CA GLN A 155 11.95 -30.30 -5.30
C GLN A 155 11.85 -28.80 -5.00
N TYR A 156 11.49 -27.99 -6.00
CA TYR A 156 11.28 -26.55 -5.82
C TYR A 156 10.19 -26.24 -4.78
N SER A 157 9.02 -26.90 -4.84
CA SER A 157 7.93 -26.64 -3.89
C SER A 157 8.35 -27.00 -2.46
N VAL A 158 9.10 -28.09 -2.27
CA VAL A 158 9.68 -28.45 -0.97
C VAL A 158 10.67 -27.39 -0.49
N LEU A 159 11.58 -26.91 -1.35
CA LEU A 159 12.53 -25.85 -0.99
C LEU A 159 11.80 -24.57 -0.58
N VAL A 160 10.80 -24.13 -1.35
CA VAL A 160 9.96 -22.97 -1.02
C VAL A 160 9.26 -23.17 0.33
N SER A 161 8.71 -24.36 0.60
CA SER A 161 8.03 -24.67 1.87
C SER A 161 8.94 -24.53 3.10
N ARG A 162 10.26 -24.69 2.91
CA ARG A 162 11.27 -24.64 3.97
C ARG A 162 11.87 -23.25 4.19
N VAL A 163 11.58 -22.27 3.32
CA VAL A 163 12.07 -20.90 3.46
C VAL A 163 11.60 -20.31 4.80
N ASP A 164 12.56 -19.76 5.55
CA ASP A 164 12.33 -18.93 6.73
C ASP A 164 11.85 -17.55 6.27
N THR A 165 10.64 -17.16 6.65
CA THR A 165 10.03 -15.91 6.21
C THR A 165 10.49 -14.69 6.99
N SER A 166 11.30 -14.87 8.05
CA SER A 166 11.95 -13.78 8.76
C SER A 166 13.25 -13.32 8.08
N ASP A 167 13.92 -14.20 7.36
CA ASP A 167 15.12 -13.92 6.55
C ASP A 167 15.11 -14.79 5.28
N PRO A 168 14.28 -14.43 4.27
CA PRO A 168 13.95 -15.34 3.20
C PRO A 168 15.02 -15.39 2.11
N ASP A 169 15.59 -16.59 1.91
CA ASP A 169 16.36 -16.96 0.73
C ASP A 169 15.49 -17.82 -0.21
N TRP A 170 15.08 -17.25 -1.34
CA TRP A 170 14.12 -17.90 -2.24
C TRP A 170 14.83 -18.77 -3.28
N PRO A 171 14.43 -20.04 -3.44
CA PRO A 171 14.98 -20.87 -4.51
C PRO A 171 14.63 -20.31 -5.89
N GLU A 172 15.49 -20.57 -6.88
CA GLU A 172 15.23 -20.18 -8.26
C GLU A 172 14.02 -20.93 -8.83
N LYS A 173 13.11 -20.20 -9.48
CA LYS A 173 11.93 -20.79 -10.10
C LYS A 173 12.36 -21.67 -11.29
N PRO A 174 11.90 -22.93 -11.39
CA PRO A 174 12.22 -23.79 -12.51
C PRO A 174 11.76 -23.19 -13.84
N ALA A 175 12.52 -23.46 -14.91
CA ALA A 175 12.13 -23.05 -16.25
C ALA A 175 10.80 -23.70 -16.64
N SER A 176 9.92 -22.91 -17.26
CA SER A 176 8.70 -23.40 -17.90
C SER A 176 9.07 -23.93 -19.29
N LEU A 177 9.64 -25.14 -19.35
CA LEU A 177 9.81 -25.84 -20.63
C LEU A 177 8.46 -26.24 -21.22
#